data_AF-B5W6T9-F1
#
_entry.id   AF-B5W6T9-F1
#
_cell.length_a   1.000
_cell.length_b   1.000
_cell.length_c   1.000
_cell.angle_alpha   90.00
_cell.angle_beta   90.00
_cell.angle_gamma   90.00
#
_symmetry.space_group_name_H-M   'P 1'
#
loop_
_entity.id
_entity.type
_entity.pdbx_description
1 polymer ?
#
loop_
_entity_poly.entity_id
_entity_poly.type
_entity_poly.pdbx_seq_one_letter_code
_entity_poly.pdbx_strand_id
1 'polypeptide(L)' 'MVQAVIPSAVKYSIQVIQDEARNLVEKGLIDRHQPIYTMCQYIPAREWDWVECELEQNDFLLRDRVIDLLGREDWKED' A
#
# COMPACT_ATOMS: atom_id res chain seq x y z
N MET A 1 22.81 -21.14 20.12
CA MET A 1 23.07 -21.00 18.67
C MET A 1 22.44 -19.68 18.28
N VAL A 2 23.25 -18.76 17.78
CA VAL A 2 22.89 -17.34 17.63
C VAL A 2 21.71 -17.16 16.68
N GLN A 3 20.80 -16.27 17.07
CA GLN A 3 19.61 -15.90 16.32
C GLN A 3 20.02 -15.37 14.94
N ALA A 4 19.52 -16.01 13.89
CA ALA A 4 19.72 -15.52 12.53
C ALA A 4 19.04 -14.16 12.40
N VAL A 5 19.84 -13.10 12.24
CA VAL A 5 19.32 -11.81 11.78
C VAL A 5 18.95 -12.03 10.31
N ILE A 6 17.65 -12.19 10.06
CA ILE A 6 17.12 -12.18 8.70
C ILE A 6 17.48 -10.79 8.15
N PRO A 7 18.18 -10.68 7.00
CA PRO A 7 18.55 -9.40 6.44
C PRO A 7 17.29 -8.57 6.33
N SER A 8 17.35 -7.34 6.84
CA SER A 8 16.27 -6.37 6.83
C SER A 8 15.78 -6.22 5.40
N ALA A 9 14.79 -7.03 5.02
CA ALA A 9 13.93 -6.75 3.88
C ALA A 9 13.49 -5.31 4.11
N VAL A 10 13.57 -4.47 3.07
CA VAL A 10 12.85 -3.20 3.08
C VAL A 10 11.39 -3.59 3.27
N LYS A 11 10.97 -3.64 4.53
CA LYS A 11 9.61 -3.99 4.90
C LYS A 11 8.82 -2.78 4.44
N TYR A 12 8.04 -2.97 3.39
CA TYR A 12 6.93 -2.09 3.14
C TYR A 12 6.05 -2.16 4.38
N SER A 13 6.25 -1.23 5.31
CA SER A 13 5.32 -1.04 6.40
C SER A 13 4.01 -0.54 5.80
N ILE A 14 2.88 -0.81 6.45
CA ILE A 14 1.58 -0.28 6.01
C ILE A 14 1.62 1.25 5.77
N GLN A 15 2.41 1.99 6.55
CA GLN A 15 2.63 3.43 6.37
C GLN A 15 3.30 3.79 5.03
N VAL A 16 4.25 2.98 4.55
CA VAL A 16 4.92 3.21 3.24
C VAL A 16 3.93 2.94 2.12
N ILE A 17 3.10 1.90 2.26
CA ILE A 17 2.06 1.57 1.28
C ILE A 17 1.01 2.69 1.22
N GLN A 18 0.60 3.23 2.37
CA GLN A 18 -0.30 4.39 2.45
C GLN A 18 0.32 5.65 1.83
N ASP A 19 1.61 5.91 2.05
CA ASP A 19 2.30 7.05 1.44
C ASP A 19 2.37 6.94 -0.09
N GLU A 20 2.70 5.76 -0.60
CA GLU A 20 2.69 5.49 -2.04
C GLU A 20 1.28 5.61 -2.63
N ALA A 21 0.26 5.06 -1.96
CA ALA A 21 -1.13 5.21 -2.37
C ALA A 21 -1.52 6.70 -2.45
N ARG A 22 -1.15 7.50 -1.45
CA ARG A 22 -1.41 8.94 -1.41
C ARG A 22 -0.72 9.67 -2.56
N ASN A 23 0.57 9.38 -2.78
CA ASN A 23 1.37 9.95 -3.85
C ASN A 23 0.76 9.65 -5.25
N LEU A 24 0.26 8.43 -5.47
CA LEU A 24 -0.40 8.05 -6.72
C LEU A 24 -1.74 8.78 -6.92
N VAL A 25 -2.52 8.97 -5.86
CA VAL A 25 -3.78 9.73 -5.88
C VAL A 25 -3.51 11.22 -6.13
N GLU A 26 -2.56 11.83 -5.42
CA GLU A 26 -2.18 13.24 -5.56
C GLU A 26 -1.67 13.57 -6.97
N LYS A 27 -0.97 12.62 -7.60
CA LYS A 27 -0.52 12.74 -9.00
C LYS A 27 -1.64 12.51 -10.03
N GLY A 28 -2.83 12.09 -9.60
CA GLY A 28 -3.94 11.72 -10.48
C GLY A 28 -3.67 10.46 -11.30
N LEU A 29 -2.76 9.60 -10.84
CA LEU A 29 -2.44 8.33 -11.50
C LEU A 29 -3.49 7.26 -11.19
N ILE A 30 -3.99 7.25 -9.97
CA ILE A 30 -5.08 6.38 -9.52
C ILE A 30 -6.17 7.22 -8.85
N ASP A 31 -7.40 6.73 -8.88
CA ASP A 31 -8.52 7.33 -8.17
C ASP A 31 -8.72 6.67 -6.80
N ARG A 32 -9.08 7.46 -5.77
CA ARG A 32 -9.28 6.95 -4.40
C ARG A 32 -10.40 5.91 -4.28
N HIS A 33 -11.35 5.88 -5.22
CA HIS A 33 -12.43 4.89 -5.29
C HIS A 33 -12.03 3.63 -6.07
N GLN A 34 -10.90 3.65 -6.78
CA GLN A 34 -10.36 2.45 -7.40
C GLN A 34 -9.89 1.44 -6.35
N PRO A 35 -9.86 0.16 -6.72
CA PRO A 35 -9.36 -0.90 -5.85
C PRO A 35 -7.86 -0.78 -5.62
N ILE A 36 -7.39 -1.23 -4.45
CA ILE A 36 -5.96 -1.21 -4.06
C ILE A 36 -5.09 -1.94 -5.08
N TYR A 37 -5.60 -3.01 -5.73
CA TYR A 37 -4.84 -3.74 -6.75
C TYR A 37 -4.37 -2.86 -7.92
N THR A 38 -5.03 -1.73 -8.20
CA THR A 38 -4.61 -0.79 -9.26
C THR A 38 -3.18 -0.26 -9.02
N MET A 39 -2.73 -0.20 -7.76
CA MET A 39 -1.37 0.20 -7.41
C MET A 39 -0.29 -0.73 -7.99
N CYS A 40 -0.64 -2.00 -8.29
CA CYS A 40 0.25 -2.98 -8.94
C CYS A 40 0.76 -2.52 -10.32
N GLN A 41 0.06 -1.58 -10.97
CA GLN A 41 0.49 -1.01 -12.25
C GLN A 41 1.67 -0.04 -12.10
N TYR A 42 1.90 0.47 -10.89
CA TYR A 42 2.90 1.50 -10.58
C TYR A 42 4.03 0.97 -9.70
N ILE A 43 3.75 -0.08 -8.92
CA ILE A 43 4.72 -0.76 -8.07
C ILE A 43 5.31 -1.94 -8.85
N PRO A 44 6.64 -2.10 -8.90
CA PRO A 44 7.25 -3.21 -9.62
C PRO A 44 6.85 -4.56 -9.00
N ALA A 45 6.64 -5.56 -9.85
CA ALA A 45 6.12 -6.88 -9.43
C ALA A 45 6.93 -7.56 -8.31
N ARG A 46 8.24 -7.27 -8.20
CA ARG A 46 9.11 -7.82 -7.14
C ARG A 46 8.83 -7.20 -5.76
N GLU A 47 8.27 -6.00 -5.73
CA GLU A 47 7.90 -5.27 -4.52
C GLU A 47 6.43 -5.50 -4.18
N TRP A 48 5.59 -5.73 -5.20
CA TRP A 48 4.17 -6.01 -5.04
C TRP A 48 3.87 -7.20 -4.11
N ASP A 49 4.63 -8.29 -4.20
CA ASP A 49 4.49 -9.45 -3.30
C ASP A 49 4.61 -9.07 -1.81
N TRP A 50 5.52 -8.14 -1.49
CA TRP A 50 5.68 -7.62 -0.12
C TRP A 50 4.52 -6.71 0.28
N VAL A 51 4.00 -5.94 -0.66
CA VAL A 51 2.83 -5.06 -0.45
C VAL A 51 1.59 -5.91 -0.17
N GLU A 52 1.34 -6.96 -0.97
CA GLU A 52 0.22 -7.88 -0.76
C GLU A 52 0.29 -8.52 0.64
N CYS A 53 1.46 -9.04 1.01
CA CYS A 53 1.66 -9.67 2.31
C CYS A 53 1.42 -8.69 3.48
N GLU A 54 1.86 -7.43 3.36
CA GLU A 54 1.62 -6.45 4.42
C GLU A 54 0.15 -5.99 4.47
N LEU A 55 -0.52 -5.85 3.31
CA LEU A 55 -1.95 -5.54 3.25
C LEU A 55 -2.77 -6.62 3.96
N GLU A 56 -2.51 -7.90 3.66
CA GLU A 56 -3.19 -9.03 4.29
C GLU A 56 -2.96 -9.08 5.81
N GLN A 57 -1.74 -8.77 6.27
CA GLN A 57 -1.42 -8.70 7.70
C GLN A 57 -2.14 -7.56 8.45
N ASN A 58 -2.62 -6.55 7.73
CA ASN A 58 -3.36 -5.41 8.26
C ASN A 58 -4.86 -5.46 7.91
N ASP A 59 -5.38 -6.64 7.52
CA ASP A 59 -6.79 -6.87 7.18
C ASP A 59 -7.31 -6.08 5.96
N PHE A 60 -6.44 -5.66 5.04
CA PHE A 60 -6.83 -5.05 3.77
C PHE A 60 -6.91 -6.09 2.65
N LEU A 61 -7.92 -5.96 1.80
CA LEU A 61 -8.07 -6.84 0.63
C LEU A 61 -7.74 -6.05 -0.64
N LEU A 62 -7.16 -6.70 -1.65
CA LEU A 62 -6.81 -6.04 -2.92
C LEU A 62 -8.00 -5.41 -3.65
N ARG A 63 -9.21 -5.87 -3.34
CA ARG A 63 -10.48 -5.35 -3.85
C ARG A 63 -11.02 -4.16 -3.05
N ASP A 64 -10.51 -3.92 -1.85
CA ASP A 64 -10.86 -2.73 -1.08
C ASP A 64 -10.41 -1.48 -1.82
N ARG A 65 -11.06 -0.37 -1.52
CA ARG A 65 -10.78 0.89 -2.21
C ARG A 65 -9.52 1.53 -1.63
N VAL A 66 -8.78 2.25 -2.46
CA VAL A 66 -7.61 3.03 -2.02
C VAL A 66 -7.96 3.97 -0.88
N ILE A 67 -9.16 4.57 -0.87
CA ILE A 67 -9.64 5.41 0.24
C ILE A 67 -9.78 4.66 1.57
N ASP A 68 -10.04 3.35 1.55
CA ASP A 68 -10.14 2.54 2.75
C ASP A 68 -8.74 2.34 3.37
N LEU A 69 -7.74 2.06 2.52
CA LEU A 69 -6.33 1.99 2.89
C LEU A 69 -5.80 3.30 3.47
N LEU A 70 -6.16 4.44 2.88
CA LEU A 70 -5.73 5.77 3.32
C LEU A 70 -6.44 6.24 4.60
N GLY A 71 -7.62 5.69 4.89
CA GLY A 71 -8.41 6.02 6.07
C GLY A 71 -9.06 7.40 6.03
N ARG A 72 -9.58 7.84 7.19
CA ARG A 72 -10.11 9.21 7.39
C ARG A 72 -8.96 10.21 7.45
N GLU A 73 -8.37 10.53 6.32
CA GLU A 73 -7.76 11.84 6.18
C GLU A 73 -8.90 12.85 5.99
N ASP A 74 -8.79 14.02 6.60
CA ASP A 74 -9.58 15.21 6.26
C ASP A 74 -9.21 15.59 4.81
N TRP A 75 -9.69 14.81 3.85
CA TRP A 75 -9.64 15.14 2.43
C TRP A 75 -10.48 16.40 2.29
N LYS A 76 -9.82 17.57 2.30
CA LYS A 76 -10.49 18.85 2.04
C LYS A 76 -11.36 18.66 0.81
N GLU A 77 -12.64 18.90 1.04
CA GLU A 77 -13.74 18.42 0.24
C GLU A 77 -13.61 18.77 -1.25
N ASP A 78 -14.19 17.88 -2.06
CA ASP A 78 -14.51 18.06 -3.49
C ASP A 78 -15.08 19.46 -3.80
#